data_AF-C3XWQ7-F1
#
_entry.id   AF-C3XWQ7-F1
#
_cell.length_a   1.000
_cell.length_b   1.000
_cell.length_c   1.000
_cell.angle_alpha   90.00
_cell.angle_beta   90.00
_cell.angle_gamma   90.00
#
_symmetry.space_group_name_H-M   'P 1'
#
loop_
_entity.id
_entity.type
_entity.pdbx_description
1 polymer ?
#
loop_
_entity_poly.entity_id
_entity_poly.type
_entity_poly.pdbx_seq_one_letter_code
_entity_poly.pdbx_strand_id
1 'polypeptide(L)'
;MAFYNRTSPRWYKDEKEVLTVPERVSLDHHGNLNLQELRAYDSGVYACQVGFPGGAEVIWSEVALRVREKFVPFEAWLEVKGSLGGARNVWMASAVSCVIITLLWVIVILVMCKWKMAYGQ
;
A
#
# COMPACT_ATOMS: atom_id res chain seq x y z
N MET A 1 -5.46 -50.87 21.44
CA MET A 1 -5.80 -49.47 21.11
C MET A 1 -5.20 -49.19 19.74
N ALA A 2 -6.02 -49.25 18.69
CA ALA A 2 -5.56 -48.99 17.33
C ALA A 2 -5.57 -47.48 17.08
N PHE A 3 -4.41 -46.91 16.75
CA PHE A 3 -4.32 -45.54 16.28
C PHE A 3 -5.08 -45.44 14.96
N TYR A 4 -6.15 -44.63 14.96
CA TYR A 4 -6.85 -44.24 13.75
C TYR A 4 -5.83 -43.73 12.73
N ASN A 5 -5.74 -44.41 11.59
CA ASN A 5 -4.86 -44.07 10.48
C ASN A 5 -5.24 -42.66 10.00
N ARG A 6 -4.49 -41.64 10.42
CA ARG A 6 -4.77 -40.22 10.11
C ARG A 6 -4.53 -40.01 8.62
N THR A 7 -5.59 -39.78 7.89
CA THR A 7 -5.54 -39.54 6.44
C THR A 7 -5.07 -38.13 6.18
N SER A 8 -3.95 -37.96 5.46
CA SER A 8 -3.42 -36.65 5.11
C SER A 8 -4.22 -36.05 3.93
N PRO A 9 -4.64 -34.78 4.02
CA PRO A 9 -5.28 -34.11 2.89
C PRO A 9 -4.31 -33.94 1.72
N ARG A 10 -4.83 -34.11 0.50
CA ARG A 10 -4.15 -33.78 -0.75
C ARG A 10 -4.72 -32.48 -1.29
N TRP A 11 -3.84 -31.59 -1.73
CA TRP A 11 -4.22 -30.29 -2.25
C TRP A 11 -4.01 -30.21 -3.76
N TYR A 12 -4.95 -29.57 -4.44
CA TYR A 12 -4.90 -29.33 -5.88
C TYR A 12 -5.12 -27.85 -6.15
N LYS A 13 -4.44 -27.31 -7.16
CA LYS A 13 -4.66 -25.97 -7.70
C LYS A 13 -4.99 -26.13 -9.18
N ASP A 14 -6.16 -25.66 -9.59
CA ASP A 14 -6.62 -25.74 -10.98
C ASP A 14 -6.46 -27.17 -11.54
N GLU A 15 -6.99 -28.15 -10.79
CA GLU A 15 -6.93 -29.60 -11.08
C GLU A 15 -5.53 -30.25 -11.00
N LYS A 16 -4.47 -29.48 -10.81
CA LYS A 16 -3.10 -29.99 -10.67
C LYS A 16 -2.73 -30.17 -9.20
N GLU A 17 -2.21 -31.34 -8.84
CA GLU A 17 -1.74 -31.57 -7.47
C GLU A 17 -0.67 -30.54 -7.09
N VAL A 18 -0.87 -29.88 -5.96
CA VAL A 18 0.09 -28.95 -5.39
C VAL A 18 1.20 -29.79 -4.77
N LEU A 19 2.22 -30.07 -5.56
CA LEU A 19 3.47 -30.61 -5.03
C LEU A 19 4.03 -29.60 -4.02
N THR A 20 4.33 -30.05 -2.80
CA THR A 20 4.93 -29.21 -1.76
C THR A 20 6.29 -28.71 -2.23
N VAL A 21 6.31 -27.57 -2.94
CA VAL A 21 7.56 -26.91 -3.34
C VAL A 21 8.10 -26.22 -2.09
N PRO A 22 9.32 -26.57 -1.65
CA PRO A 22 9.81 -26.21 -0.31
C PRO A 22 9.96 -24.70 -0.07
N GLU A 23 9.95 -23.88 -1.11
CA GLU A 23 10.30 -22.46 -1.01
C GLU A 23 9.14 -21.55 -0.59
N ARG A 24 7.88 -21.89 -0.92
CA ARG A 24 6.71 -21.04 -0.62
C ARG A 24 5.46 -21.79 -0.19
N VAL A 25 5.42 -23.11 -0.39
CA VAL A 25 4.26 -23.94 -0.11
C VAL A 25 4.59 -24.89 1.03
N SER A 26 3.78 -24.88 2.09
CA SER A 26 3.91 -25.84 3.18
C SER A 26 2.54 -26.36 3.64
N LEU A 27 2.55 -27.53 4.27
CA LEU A 27 1.39 -28.08 4.94
C LEU A 27 1.62 -28.03 6.44
N ASP A 28 0.63 -27.58 7.20
CA ASP A 28 0.69 -27.63 8.66
C ASP A 28 0.41 -29.04 9.20
N HIS A 29 0.48 -29.21 10.52
CA HIS A 29 0.21 -30.47 11.22
C HIS A 29 -1.26 -30.92 11.16
N HIS A 30 -2.16 -30.04 10.74
CA HIS A 30 -3.56 -30.31 10.46
C HIS A 30 -3.82 -30.59 8.97
N GLY A 31 -2.81 -30.42 8.11
CA GLY A 31 -2.89 -30.57 6.68
C GLY A 31 -3.49 -29.36 5.95
N ASN A 32 -3.51 -28.18 6.57
CA ASN A 32 -3.87 -26.94 5.90
C ASN A 32 -2.73 -26.49 4.98
N LEU A 33 -3.09 -26.03 3.78
CA LEU A 33 -2.15 -25.44 2.84
C LEU A 33 -1.78 -24.02 3.25
N ASN A 34 -0.50 -23.80 3.50
CA ASN A 34 0.07 -22.49 3.75
C ASN A 34 0.88 -22.03 2.54
N LEU A 35 0.60 -20.82 2.08
CA LEU A 35 1.24 -20.21 0.92
C LEU A 35 1.85 -18.88 1.34
N GLN A 36 3.18 -18.80 1.28
CA GLN A 36 3.94 -17.59 1.61
C GLN A 36 4.14 -16.73 0.36
N GLU A 37 4.27 -15.41 0.57
CA GLU A 37 4.46 -14.42 -0.50
C GLU A 37 3.43 -14.56 -1.63
N LEU A 38 2.15 -14.32 -1.32
CA LEU A 38 1.07 -14.38 -2.31
C LEU A 38 1.36 -13.48 -3.52
N ARG A 39 1.38 -14.07 -4.72
CA ARG A 39 1.57 -13.36 -5.99
C ARG A 39 0.31 -13.43 -6.84
N ALA A 40 0.18 -12.54 -7.82
CA ALA A 40 -1.00 -12.48 -8.68
C ALA A 40 -1.31 -13.83 -9.37
N TYR A 41 -0.27 -14.57 -9.78
CA TYR A 41 -0.38 -15.89 -10.41
C TYR A 41 -0.77 -17.02 -9.45
N ASP A 42 -0.73 -16.79 -8.14
CA ASP A 42 -1.23 -17.76 -7.16
C ASP A 42 -2.76 -17.76 -7.11
N SER A 43 -3.43 -16.81 -7.76
CA SER A 43 -4.88 -16.87 -7.99
C SER A 43 -5.26 -18.17 -8.73
N GLY A 44 -6.39 -18.76 -8.35
CA GLY A 44 -6.87 -20.03 -8.90
C GLY A 44 -7.88 -20.71 -7.98
N VAL A 45 -8.36 -21.88 -8.38
CA VAL A 45 -9.24 -22.72 -7.57
C VAL A 45 -8.40 -23.75 -6.83
N TYR A 46 -8.50 -23.75 -5.51
CA TYR A 46 -7.82 -24.70 -4.64
C TYR A 46 -8.81 -25.75 -4.16
N ALA A 47 -8.48 -27.02 -4.30
CA ALA A 47 -9.28 -28.14 -3.83
C ALA A 47 -8.53 -28.95 -2.78
N CYS A 48 -9.22 -29.37 -1.73
CA CYS A 48 -8.72 -30.30 -0.73
C CYS A 48 -9.46 -31.63 -0.87
N GLN A 49 -8.71 -32.72 -0.95
CA GLN A 49 -9.21 -34.08 -1.00
C GLN A 49 -8.75 -34.84 0.25
N VAL A 50 -9.70 -35.41 0.99
CA VAL A 50 -9.43 -36.31 2.12
C VAL A 50 -10.08 -37.65 1.85
N GLY A 51 -9.28 -38.72 1.75
CA GLY A 51 -9.79 -40.09 1.63
C GLY A 51 -9.77 -40.79 2.98
N PHE A 52 -10.79 -41.58 3.31
CA PHE A 52 -10.87 -42.30 4.60
C PHE A 52 -10.25 -43.71 4.52
N PRO A 53 -9.77 -44.27 5.65
CA PRO A 53 -9.26 -45.63 5.68
C PRO A 53 -10.41 -46.61 5.37
N GLY A 54 -10.20 -47.50 4.41
CA GLY A 54 -11.25 -48.39 3.90
C GLY A 54 -11.96 -47.89 2.64
N GLY A 55 -11.60 -46.70 2.13
CA GLY A 55 -11.96 -46.25 0.78
C GLY A 55 -13.44 -45.90 0.56
N ALA A 56 -14.26 -45.93 1.61
CA ALA A 56 -15.70 -45.77 1.51
C ALA A 56 -16.15 -44.33 1.26
N GLU A 57 -15.33 -43.35 1.68
CA GLU A 57 -15.69 -41.94 1.59
C GLU A 57 -14.48 -41.11 1.16
N VAL A 58 -14.72 -40.13 0.29
CA VAL A 58 -13.73 -39.14 -0.11
C VAL A 58 -14.42 -37.77 -0.06
N ILE A 59 -13.94 -36.90 0.81
CA ILE A 59 -14.45 -35.53 0.92
C ILE A 59 -13.62 -34.64 -0.01
N TRP A 60 -14.34 -33.81 -0.77
CA TRP A 60 -13.78 -32.80 -1.65
C TRP A 60 -14.37 -31.44 -1.30
N SER A 61 -13.51 -30.43 -1.20
CA SER A 61 -13.92 -29.05 -0.96
C SER A 61 -13.08 -28.11 -1.79
N GLU A 62 -13.72 -27.13 -2.42
CA GLU A 62 -13.10 -26.18 -3.34
C GLU A 62 -13.25 -24.74 -2.84
N VAL A 63 -12.19 -23.95 -3.01
CA VAL A 63 -12.16 -22.52 -2.66
C VAL A 63 -11.45 -21.72 -3.76
N ALA A 64 -12.07 -20.63 -4.20
CA ALA A 64 -11.47 -19.73 -5.16
C ALA A 64 -10.59 -18.70 -4.44
N LEU A 65 -9.27 -18.75 -4.69
CA LEU A 65 -8.33 -17.74 -4.21
C LEU A 65 -8.15 -16.66 -5.28
N ARG A 66 -8.41 -15.40 -4.91
CA ARG A 66 -8.22 -14.25 -5.79
C ARG A 66 -7.23 -13.28 -5.18
N VAL A 67 -5.99 -13.30 -5.66
CA VAL A 67 -4.94 -12.37 -5.25
C VAL A 67 -5.03 -11.13 -6.14
N ARG A 68 -5.18 -9.96 -5.52
CA ARG A 68 -5.09 -8.68 -6.22
C ARG A 68 -3.90 -7.91 -5.67
N GLU A 69 -3.07 -7.43 -6.57
CA GLU A 69 -2.05 -6.47 -6.20
C GLU A 69 -2.77 -5.19 -5.76
N LYS A 70 -2.50 -4.78 -4.51
CA LYS A 70 -2.84 -3.43 -4.09
C LYS A 70 -1.80 -2.53 -4.72
N PHE A 71 -2.12 -1.98 -5.88
CA PHE A 71 -1.38 -0.82 -6.35
C PHE A 71 -1.65 0.29 -5.34
N VAL A 72 -0.68 0.55 -4.47
CA VAL A 72 -0.70 1.70 -3.58
C VAL A 72 -0.02 2.80 -4.39
N PRO A 73 -0.78 3.77 -4.96
CA PRO A 73 -0.14 4.88 -5.64
C PRO A 73 0.81 5.55 -4.65
N PHE A 74 1.97 6.00 -5.13
CA PHE A 74 2.94 6.74 -4.30
C PHE A 74 2.27 7.90 -3.53
N GLU A 75 1.23 8.50 -4.12
CA GLU A 75 0.37 9.53 -3.52
C GLU A 75 -0.30 9.12 -2.20
N ALA A 76 -0.62 7.83 -1.99
CA ALA A 76 -1.26 7.37 -0.74
C ALA A 76 -0.27 7.28 0.44
N TRP A 77 1.04 7.20 0.17
CA TRP A 77 2.08 7.33 1.19
C TRP A 77 2.30 8.78 1.63
N LEU A 78 1.94 9.75 0.78
CA LEU A 78 2.03 11.19 1.11
C LEU A 78 0.93 11.63 2.10
N GLU A 79 -0.23 10.96 2.09
CA GLU A 79 -1.35 11.29 3.00
C GLU A 79 -1.04 10.98 4.47
N VAL A 80 -0.22 9.95 4.75
CA VAL A 80 0.12 9.54 6.14
C VAL A 80 1.14 10.50 6.79
N LYS A 81 1.86 11.33 6.03
CA LYS A 81 2.80 12.33 6.57
C LYS A 81 2.17 13.72 6.83
N GLY A 82 0.88 13.90 6.58
CA GLY A 82 0.21 15.20 6.62
C GLY A 82 -0.55 15.57 7.90
N SER A 83 -0.36 14.89 9.04
CA SER A 83 -1.03 15.23 10.32
C SER A 83 -0.10 15.92 11.33
N LEU A 84 0.74 16.84 10.86
CA LEU A 84 1.45 17.82 11.68
C LEU A 84 1.59 19.10 10.86
N GLY A 85 0.78 20.12 11.16
CA GLY A 85 0.96 21.43 10.56
C GLY A 85 -0.29 22.27 10.49
N GLY A 86 -0.74 22.79 11.63
CA GLY A 86 -1.41 24.07 11.61
C GLY A 86 -0.46 25.10 10.98
N ALA A 87 -0.74 25.54 9.75
CA ALA A 87 -0.25 26.78 9.15
C ALA A 87 -0.87 26.97 7.76
N ARG A 88 -2.21 26.93 7.69
CA ARG A 88 -2.96 27.32 6.49
C ARG A 88 -2.94 28.86 6.35
N ASN A 89 -1.76 29.49 6.19
CA ASN A 89 -1.61 30.96 6.03
C ASN A 89 -0.26 31.43 5.39
N VAL A 90 0.54 30.58 4.74
CA VAL A 90 1.87 31.03 4.22
C VAL A 90 1.85 31.56 2.76
N TRP A 91 0.79 31.38 1.98
CA TRP A 91 0.81 31.71 0.53
C TRP A 91 0.00 32.93 0.09
N MET A 92 -0.31 33.87 0.99
CA MET A 92 -0.94 35.16 0.63
C MET A 92 -0.13 36.38 1.11
N ALA A 93 1.18 36.23 1.31
CA ALA A 93 2.06 37.34 1.68
C ALA A 93 2.90 37.90 0.52
N SER A 94 2.98 37.22 -0.63
CA SER A 94 3.85 37.68 -1.73
C SER A 94 3.35 38.99 -2.38
N ALA A 95 2.04 39.21 -2.45
CA ALA A 95 1.48 40.42 -3.07
C ALA A 95 1.62 41.67 -2.16
N VAL A 96 1.31 41.53 -0.87
CA VAL A 96 1.36 42.66 0.08
C VAL A 96 2.80 43.12 0.30
N SER A 97 3.75 42.18 0.38
CA SER A 97 5.17 42.51 0.50
C SER A 97 5.67 43.28 -0.73
N CYS A 98 5.23 42.93 -1.95
CA CYS A 98 5.59 43.68 -3.15
C CYS A 98 5.05 45.11 -3.15
N VAL A 99 3.78 45.32 -2.74
CA VAL A 99 3.18 46.67 -2.70
C VAL A 99 3.86 47.56 -1.67
N ILE A 100 4.20 47.01 -0.49
CA ILE A 100 4.91 47.78 0.54
C ILE A 100 6.31 48.17 0.06
N ILE A 101 7.05 47.23 -0.55
CA ILE A 101 8.39 47.51 -1.08
C ILE A 101 8.35 48.57 -2.18
N THR A 102 7.38 48.51 -3.11
CA THR A 102 7.25 49.53 -4.17
C THR A 102 6.90 50.90 -3.59
N LEU A 103 6.00 50.97 -2.61
CA LEU A 103 5.66 52.23 -1.95
C LEU A 103 6.85 52.84 -1.21
N LEU A 104 7.64 52.03 -0.47
CA LEU A 104 8.83 52.50 0.22
C LEU A 104 9.88 53.08 -0.74
N TRP A 105 10.13 52.40 -1.87
CA TRP A 105 11.04 52.90 -2.91
C TRP A 105 10.56 54.23 -3.51
N VAL A 106 9.27 54.37 -3.81
CA VAL A 106 8.70 55.63 -4.33
C VAL A 106 8.85 56.76 -3.32
N ILE A 107 8.60 56.52 -2.04
CA ILE A 107 8.75 57.53 -0.99
C ILE A 107 10.21 58.00 -0.89
N VAL A 108 11.17 57.07 -0.91
CA VAL A 108 12.60 57.43 -0.88
C VAL A 108 12.98 58.29 -2.08
N ILE A 109 12.54 57.93 -3.29
CA ILE A 109 12.78 58.71 -4.51
C ILE A 109 12.18 60.13 -4.37
N LEU A 110 10.94 60.26 -3.90
CA LEU A 110 10.30 61.56 -3.72
C LEU A 110 11.03 62.43 -2.69
N VAL A 111 11.48 61.85 -1.58
CA VAL A 111 12.28 62.56 -0.57
C VAL A 111 13.60 63.02 -1.19
N MET A 112 14.31 62.16 -1.91
CA MET A 112 15.56 62.51 -2.59
C MET A 112 15.36 63.60 -3.65
N CYS A 113 14.27 63.55 -4.42
CA CYS A 113 13.90 64.60 -5.37
C CYS A 113 13.62 65.93 -4.67
N LYS A 114 12.83 65.93 -3.59
CA LYS A 114 12.56 67.14 -2.80
C LYS A 114 13.82 67.70 -2.15
N TRP A 115 14.70 66.83 -1.64
CA TRP A 115 15.96 67.23 -1.03
C TRP A 115 16.91 67.82 -2.06
N LYS A 116 16.98 67.22 -3.25
CA LYS A 116 17.74 67.75 -4.39
C LYS A 116 17.20 69.10 -4.88
N MET A 117 15.88 69.31 -4.88
CA MET A 117 15.28 70.61 -5.23
C MET A 117 15.48 71.69 -4.14
N ALA A 118 15.66 71.29 -2.87
CA ALA A 118 15.80 72.20 -1.74
C ALA A 118 17.26 72.53 -1.36
N TYR A 119 18.19 71.61 -1.61
CA TYR A 119 19.60 71.71 -1.22
C TYR A 119 20.59 71.51 -2.38
N GLY A 120 20.13 71.08 -3.55
CA GLY A 120 20.94 71.09 -4.76
C GLY A 120 20.80 72.46 -5.43
N GLN A 121 21.94 73.14 -5.61
CA GLN A 121 22.05 74.26 -6.54
C GLN A 121 21.56 73.89 -7.94
#